data_AF-A0A653E206-F1
#
_entry.id   AF-A0A653E206-F1
#
_cell.length_a   1.000
_cell.length_b   1.000
_cell.length_c   1.000
_cell.angle_alpha   90.00
_cell.angle_beta   90.00
_cell.angle_gamma   90.00
#
_symmetry.space_group_name_H-M   'P 1'
#
loop_
_entity.id
_entity.type
_entity.pdbx_description
1 polymer ?
#
loop_
_entity_poly.entity_id
_entity_poly.type
_entity_poly.pdbx_seq_one_letter_code
_entity_poly.pdbx_strand_id
1 'polypeptide(L)'
;MLSRSRSFKAARHIPQSRQRGDVLLEALIGALLMGIVGLGLVYSASKVEVSHSQANAGNLAISQMRSLLQRYGPSLCDVEASKAVVLLPPNETNVALDVQCSNTTVTVQGVAIANPPKAVVLATPPSANNYFGGVLKVGE
;
A
#
# COMPACT_ATOMS: atom_id res chain seq x y z
N MET A 1 -66.57 -60.13 -1.90
CA MET A 1 -67.07 -58.99 -2.72
C MET A 1 -67.04 -57.74 -1.84
N LEU A 2 -66.48 -56.64 -2.37
CA LEU A 2 -66.40 -55.29 -1.81
C LEU A 2 -65.63 -55.12 -0.47
N SER A 3 -64.49 -54.44 -0.48
CA SER A 3 -64.51 -52.98 -0.40
C SER A 3 -63.10 -52.38 -0.46
N ARG A 4 -63.04 -51.27 -1.17
CA ARG A 4 -61.91 -50.45 -1.58
C ARG A 4 -61.58 -49.48 -0.44
N SER A 5 -60.30 -49.24 -0.13
CA SER A 5 -59.92 -47.90 0.34
C SER A 5 -58.46 -47.60 0.06
N ARG A 6 -58.26 -46.63 -0.83
CA ARG A 6 -57.01 -45.90 -1.02
C ARG A 6 -56.93 -44.89 0.13
N SER A 7 -55.77 -44.70 0.75
CA SER A 7 -55.50 -43.46 1.46
C SER A 7 -54.22 -42.82 0.94
N PHE A 8 -54.45 -41.80 0.12
CA PHE A 8 -53.47 -40.90 -0.45
C PHE A 8 -52.99 -39.92 0.65
N LYS A 9 -51.67 -39.75 0.72
CA LYS A 9 -50.97 -38.46 0.86
C LYS A 9 -51.44 -37.53 2.01
N ALA A 10 -50.77 -37.64 3.15
CA ALA A 10 -50.62 -36.49 4.05
C ALA A 10 -49.54 -35.55 3.48
N ALA A 11 -49.91 -34.74 2.48
CA ALA A 11 -49.14 -33.56 2.15
C ALA A 11 -49.17 -32.65 3.37
N ARG A 12 -48.02 -32.50 4.03
CA ARG A 12 -47.84 -31.59 5.16
C ARG A 12 -48.15 -30.19 4.63
N HIS A 13 -49.35 -29.70 4.94
CA HIS A 13 -49.79 -28.36 4.58
C HIS A 13 -48.92 -27.41 5.39
N ILE A 14 -47.86 -26.87 4.77
CA ILE A 14 -47.18 -25.71 5.30
C ILE A 14 -48.26 -24.62 5.31
N PRO A 15 -48.63 -24.06 6.47
CA PRO A 15 -49.62 -23.00 6.50
C PRO A 15 -49.06 -21.83 5.71
N GLN A 16 -49.64 -21.57 4.53
CA GLN A 16 -49.42 -20.32 3.79
C GLN A 16 -50.14 -19.20 4.54
N SER A 17 -49.58 -18.80 5.68
CA SER A 17 -50.06 -17.65 6.44
C SER A 17 -49.60 -16.36 5.76
N ARG A 18 -50.56 -15.62 5.19
CA ARG A 18 -50.51 -14.18 4.88
C ARG A 18 -49.14 -13.59 4.49
N GLN A 19 -48.55 -14.14 3.44
CA GLN A 19 -47.29 -13.70 2.83
C GLN A 19 -47.43 -12.48 1.90
N ARG A 20 -48.27 -11.48 2.24
CA ARG A 20 -48.57 -10.35 1.34
C ARG A 20 -48.11 -8.96 1.81
N GLY A 21 -47.33 -8.89 2.89
CA GLY A 21 -46.75 -7.62 3.36
C GLY A 21 -45.30 -7.73 3.84
N ASP A 22 -44.91 -8.89 4.38
CA ASP A 22 -43.59 -9.10 4.99
C ASP A 22 -42.45 -9.21 3.95
N VAL A 23 -42.76 -9.69 2.75
CA VAL A 23 -41.77 -9.85 1.66
C VAL A 23 -41.15 -8.51 1.24
N LEU A 24 -41.92 -7.41 1.29
CA LEU A 24 -41.38 -6.08 0.98
C LEU A 24 -40.44 -5.57 2.08
N LEU A 25 -40.76 -5.89 3.33
CA LEU A 25 -39.96 -5.48 4.48
C LEU A 25 -38.67 -6.31 4.57
N GLU A 26 -38.75 -7.62 4.32
CA GLU A 26 -37.61 -8.51 4.18
C GLU A 26 -36.69 -8.10 3.02
N ALA A 27 -37.25 -7.76 1.86
CA ALA A 27 -36.49 -7.24 0.73
C ALA A 27 -35.82 -5.88 1.04
N LEU A 28 -36.49 -4.99 1.78
CA LEU A 28 -35.94 -3.71 2.20
C LEU A 28 -34.78 -3.88 3.17
N ILE A 29 -34.91 -4.80 4.14
CA ILE A 29 -33.82 -5.14 5.07
C ILE A 29 -32.65 -5.78 4.30
N GLY A 30 -32.92 -6.69 3.37
CA GLY A 30 -31.89 -7.29 2.52
C GLY A 30 -31.13 -6.25 1.69
N ALA A 31 -31.84 -5.32 1.06
CA ALA A 31 -31.24 -4.22 0.31
C ALA A 31 -30.43 -3.26 1.19
N LEU A 32 -30.93 -2.95 2.40
CA LEU A 32 -30.22 -2.13 3.39
C LEU A 32 -28.89 -2.79 3.79
N LEU A 33 -28.93 -4.08 4.16
CA LEU A 33 -27.74 -4.83 4.56
C LEU A 33 -26.73 -4.95 3.42
N MET A 34 -27.20 -5.25 2.20
CA MET A 34 -26.35 -5.29 1.02
C MET A 34 -25.73 -3.92 0.72
N GLY A 35 -26.46 -2.84 0.93
CA GLY A 35 -25.96 -1.47 0.81
C GLY A 35 -24.85 -1.16 1.83
N ILE A 36 -25.03 -1.55 3.09
CA ILE A 36 -24.00 -1.39 4.15
C ILE A 36 -22.73 -2.17 3.79
N VAL A 37 -22.86 -3.41 3.34
CA VAL A 37 -21.72 -4.23 2.90
C VAL A 37 -21.03 -3.60 1.70
N GLY A 38 -21.80 -3.15 0.69
CA GLY A 38 -21.27 -2.48 -0.50
C GLY A 38 -20.48 -1.22 -0.18
N LEU A 39 -21.00 -0.37 0.72
CA LEU A 39 -20.30 0.84 1.19
C LEU A 39 -19.00 0.51 1.92
N GLY A 40 -19.01 -0.54 2.75
CA GLY A 40 -17.81 -1.02 3.43
C GLY A 40 -16.72 -1.47 2.46
N LEU A 41 -17.10 -2.23 1.42
CA LEU A 41 -16.18 -2.67 0.38
C LEU A 41 -15.57 -1.50 -0.39
N VAL A 42 -16.40 -0.54 -0.84
CA VAL A 42 -15.92 0.65 -1.56
C VAL A 42 -14.95 1.46 -0.69
N TYR A 43 -15.29 1.68 0.58
CA TYR A 43 -14.41 2.41 1.50
C TYR A 43 -13.04 1.75 1.66
N SER A 44 -13.03 0.42 1.81
CA SER A 44 -11.78 -0.35 1.91
C SER A 44 -10.98 -0.29 0.60
N ALA A 45 -11.63 -0.41 -0.56
CA ALA A 45 -10.98 -0.34 -1.87
C ALA A 45 -10.33 1.03 -2.11
N SER A 46 -11.00 2.12 -1.75
CA SER A 46 -10.43 3.47 -1.85
C SER A 46 -9.15 3.63 -1.01
N LYS A 47 -9.10 3.03 0.19
CA LYS A 47 -7.89 3.05 1.04
C LYS A 47 -6.76 2.24 0.41
N VAL A 48 -7.07 1.11 -0.21
CA VAL A 48 -6.08 0.25 -0.89
C VAL A 48 -5.49 0.96 -2.12
N GLU A 49 -6.32 1.64 -2.91
CA GLU A 49 -5.85 2.37 -4.10
C GLU A 49 -4.86 3.49 -3.74
N VAL A 50 -5.15 4.24 -2.67
CA VAL A 50 -4.22 5.25 -2.13
C VAL A 50 -2.91 4.60 -1.70
N SER A 51 -2.98 3.46 -1.00
CA SER A 51 -1.78 2.72 -0.58
C SER A 51 -0.96 2.20 -1.77
N HIS A 52 -1.61 1.71 -2.83
CA HIS A 52 -0.95 1.28 -4.06
C HIS A 52 -0.21 2.45 -4.74
N SER A 53 -0.86 3.61 -4.81
CA SER A 53 -0.26 4.82 -5.38
C SER A 53 0.99 5.26 -4.59
N GLN A 54 0.89 5.28 -3.25
CA GLN A 54 2.01 5.61 -2.36
C GLN A 54 3.16 4.61 -2.50
N ALA A 55 2.85 3.31 -2.54
CA ALA A 55 3.86 2.25 -2.70
C ALA A 55 4.59 2.37 -4.04
N ASN A 56 3.87 2.67 -5.13
CA ASN A 56 4.49 2.87 -6.44
C ASN A 56 5.42 4.09 -6.45
N ALA A 57 4.95 5.23 -5.92
CA ALA A 57 5.76 6.44 -5.78
C ALA A 57 7.03 6.18 -4.95
N GLY A 58 6.89 5.46 -3.83
CA GLY A 58 8.02 5.07 -2.97
C GLY A 58 9.03 4.19 -3.68
N ASN A 59 8.58 3.15 -4.39
CA ASN A 59 9.45 2.27 -5.17
C ASN A 59 10.21 3.02 -6.27
N LEU A 60 9.53 3.93 -6.96
CA LEU A 60 10.16 4.81 -7.95
C LEU A 60 11.23 5.71 -7.30
N ALA A 61 10.89 6.35 -6.18
CA ALA A 61 11.82 7.20 -5.45
C ALA A 61 13.07 6.42 -5.00
N ILE A 62 12.88 5.21 -4.47
CA ILE A 62 13.99 4.31 -4.09
C ILE A 62 14.85 3.94 -5.30
N SER A 63 14.24 3.65 -6.45
CA SER A 63 14.98 3.34 -7.67
C SER A 63 15.82 4.53 -8.13
N GLN A 64 15.26 5.74 -8.09
CA GLN A 64 15.99 6.97 -8.42
C GLN A 64 17.12 7.21 -7.42
N MET A 65 16.88 7.06 -6.12
CA MET A 65 17.89 7.16 -5.06
C MET A 65 19.05 6.16 -5.28
N ARG A 66 18.75 4.90 -5.59
CA ARG A 66 19.78 3.90 -5.92
C ARG A 66 20.57 4.29 -7.17
N SER A 67 19.90 4.80 -8.21
CA SER A 67 20.59 5.30 -9.41
C SER A 67 21.51 6.48 -9.08
N LEU A 68 21.12 7.39 -8.17
CA LEU A 68 21.97 8.51 -7.73
C LEU A 68 23.19 7.99 -6.95
N LEU A 69 23.00 7.03 -6.04
CA LEU A 69 24.11 6.38 -5.32
C LEU A 69 25.06 5.64 -6.26
N GLN A 70 24.55 4.99 -7.30
CA GLN A 70 25.38 4.30 -8.30
C GLN A 70 26.15 5.27 -9.20
N ARG A 71 25.57 6.42 -9.55
CA ARG A 71 26.18 7.40 -10.45
C ARG A 71 27.19 8.31 -9.76
N TYR A 72 26.85 8.79 -8.56
CA TYR A 72 27.62 9.82 -7.86
C TYR A 72 28.29 9.27 -6.60
N GLY A 73 27.66 8.32 -5.90
CA GLY A 73 28.24 7.64 -4.73
C GLY A 73 28.84 8.62 -3.72
N PRO A 74 30.13 8.49 -3.33
CA PRO A 74 30.75 9.35 -2.34
C PRO A 74 30.92 10.83 -2.77
N SER A 75 30.77 11.17 -4.06
CA SER A 75 30.86 12.58 -4.50
C SER A 75 29.64 13.42 -4.09
N LEU A 76 28.52 12.77 -3.74
CA LEU A 76 27.33 13.40 -3.16
C LEU A 76 27.64 14.06 -1.80
N CYS A 77 28.65 13.59 -1.08
CA CYS A 77 29.04 14.11 0.23
C CYS A 77 29.88 15.38 0.17
N ASP A 78 30.62 15.57 -0.93
CA ASP A 78 31.68 16.57 -0.99
C ASP A 78 31.32 17.74 -1.92
N VAL A 79 30.87 17.47 -3.16
CA VAL A 79 30.75 18.52 -4.21
C VAL A 79 29.37 18.57 -4.84
N GLU A 80 28.63 17.46 -4.86
CA GLU A 80 27.39 17.34 -5.64
C GLU A 80 26.13 17.08 -4.79
N ALA A 81 26.12 17.51 -3.52
CA ALA A 81 24.96 17.37 -2.63
C ALA A 81 23.66 17.94 -3.23
N SER A 82 23.75 19.03 -4.01
CA SER A 82 22.62 19.66 -4.71
C SER A 82 22.02 18.79 -5.83
N LYS A 83 22.67 17.70 -6.24
CA LYS A 83 22.15 16.75 -7.25
C LYS A 83 21.38 15.58 -6.64
N ALA A 84 21.30 15.50 -5.31
CA ALA A 84 20.50 14.51 -4.59
C ALA A 84 19.00 14.87 -4.67
N VAL A 85 18.42 14.87 -5.87
CA VAL A 85 17.02 15.24 -6.10
C VAL A 85 16.30 14.09 -6.80
N VAL A 86 15.11 13.77 -6.31
CA VAL A 86 14.22 12.76 -6.89
C VAL A 86 12.98 13.46 -7.44
N LEU A 87 12.53 13.03 -8.60
CA LEU A 87 11.33 13.53 -9.26
C LEU A 87 10.15 12.60 -8.97
N LEU A 88 9.10 13.15 -8.38
CA LEU A 88 7.88 12.40 -8.09
C LEU A 88 6.78 12.75 -9.10
N PRO A 89 6.17 11.76 -9.76
CA PRO A 89 4.88 11.93 -10.45
C PRO A 89 3.78 12.27 -9.44
N PRO A 90 2.68 12.95 -9.86
CA PRO A 90 2.32 13.31 -11.23
C PRO A 90 2.77 14.72 -11.68
N ASN A 91 3.39 15.52 -10.80
CA ASN A 91 3.67 16.94 -11.08
C ASN A 91 5.19 17.27 -11.11
N GLU A 92 6.02 16.25 -11.30
CA GLU A 92 7.49 16.32 -11.31
C GLU A 92 8.05 17.19 -10.18
N THR A 93 7.53 16.98 -8.96
CA THR A 93 8.02 17.74 -7.81
C THR A 93 9.43 17.29 -7.48
N ASN A 94 10.35 18.25 -7.52
CA ASN A 94 11.73 18.04 -7.10
C ASN A 94 11.77 17.93 -5.58
N VAL A 95 12.07 16.73 -5.08
CA VAL A 95 12.30 16.48 -3.65
C VAL A 95 13.80 16.36 -3.44
N ALA A 96 14.37 17.38 -2.80
CA ALA A 96 15.75 17.35 -2.34
C ALA A 96 15.89 16.35 -1.19
N LEU A 97 16.84 15.44 -1.32
CA LEU A 97 17.13 14.40 -0.34
C LEU A 97 18.14 14.92 0.70
N ASP A 98 18.03 14.39 1.92
CA ASP A 98 19.06 14.53 2.93
C ASP A 98 20.17 13.50 2.66
N VAL A 99 21.42 13.97 2.58
CA VAL A 99 22.59 13.14 2.28
C VAL A 99 23.39 12.99 3.57
N GLN A 100 23.40 11.79 4.12
CA GLN A 100 24.16 11.44 5.32
C GLN A 100 25.38 10.62 4.93
N CYS A 101 26.57 11.10 5.27
CA CYS A 101 27.82 10.47 4.90
C CYS A 101 28.60 10.05 6.15
N SER A 102 29.03 8.79 6.18
CA SER A 102 29.82 8.24 7.27
C SER A 102 31.19 7.79 6.77
N ASN A 103 32.23 8.26 7.46
CA ASN A 103 33.60 7.85 7.21
C ASN A 103 33.84 6.51 7.92
N THR A 104 34.08 5.45 7.17
CA THR A 104 34.51 4.16 7.71
C THR A 104 36.02 4.10 7.66
N THR A 105 36.68 3.50 8.66
CA THR A 105 38.13 3.21 8.58
C THR A 105 38.28 1.71 8.32
N VAL A 106 39.05 1.36 7.29
CA VAL A 106 39.30 -0.05 6.93
C VAL A 106 40.78 -0.33 7.10
N THR A 107 41.10 -1.36 7.88
CA THR A 107 42.46 -1.87 8.06
C THR A 107 42.54 -3.27 7.45
N VAL A 108 43.56 -3.51 6.62
CA VAL A 108 43.87 -4.84 6.09
C VAL A 108 45.23 -5.23 6.63
N GLN A 109 45.28 -6.30 7.44
CA GLN A 109 46.50 -6.78 8.11
C GLN A 109 47.27 -5.67 8.87
N GLY A 110 46.56 -4.76 9.56
CA GLY A 110 47.19 -3.70 10.36
C GLY A 110 47.64 -2.47 9.58
N VAL A 111 47.49 -2.44 8.25
CA VAL A 111 47.71 -1.25 7.44
C VAL A 111 46.37 -0.54 7.22
N ALA A 112 46.28 0.73 7.62
CA ALA A 112 45.13 1.57 7.36
C ALA A 112 45.10 2.00 5.89
N ILE A 113 43.96 1.83 5.24
CA ILE A 113 43.75 2.34 3.87
C ILE A 113 43.55 3.85 3.97
N ALA A 114 44.35 4.62 3.21
CA ALA A 114 44.34 6.08 3.27
C ALA A 114 43.03 6.72 2.77
N ASN A 115 42.26 6.01 1.93
CA ASN A 115 40.94 6.43 1.43
C ASN A 115 39.96 5.25 1.46
N PRO A 116 39.40 4.93 2.64
CA PRO A 116 38.39 3.90 2.75
C PRO A 116 37.08 4.34 2.05
N PRO A 117 36.26 3.40 1.56
CA PRO A 117 34.97 3.73 0.94
C PRO A 117 34.06 4.43 1.97
N LYS A 118 33.50 5.59 1.61
CA LYS A 118 32.52 6.31 2.43
C LYS A 118 31.15 5.65 2.27
N ALA A 119 30.44 5.43 3.37
CA ALA A 119 29.04 5.02 3.34
C ALA A 119 28.16 6.26 3.12
N VAL A 120 27.23 6.19 2.17
CA VAL A 120 26.32 7.30 1.81
C VAL A 120 24.89 6.81 1.94
N VAL A 121 24.14 7.43 2.85
CA VAL A 121 22.72 7.18 3.06
C VAL A 121 21.94 8.38 2.55
N LEU A 122 21.00 8.12 1.65
CA LEU A 122 20.04 9.09 1.17
C LEU A 122 18.72 8.91 1.92
N ALA A 123 18.16 10.00 2.45
CA ALA A 123 16.87 10.02 3.10
C ALA A 123 15.93 11.06 2.48
N THR A 124 14.65 10.75 2.41
CA THR A 124 13.65 11.77 2.02
C THR A 124 13.39 12.75 3.16
N PRO A 125 13.17 14.04 2.88
CA PRO A 125 12.86 15.03 3.90
C PRO A 125 11.51 14.75 4.56
N PRO A 126 11.30 15.17 5.82
CA PRO A 126 10.04 14.97 6.54
C PRO A 126 8.85 15.62 5.83
N SER A 127 9.08 16.65 5.01
CA SER A 127 8.08 17.29 4.16
C SER A 127 7.44 16.34 3.13
N ALA A 128 8.15 15.29 2.72
CA ALA A 128 7.67 14.31 1.75
C ALA A 128 6.92 13.12 2.40
N ASN A 129 6.79 13.10 3.73
CA ASN A 129 6.18 11.99 4.48
C ASN A 129 4.73 11.71 4.05
N ASN A 130 3.97 12.74 3.68
CA ASN A 130 2.59 12.61 3.21
C ASN A 130 2.45 11.84 1.88
N TYR A 131 3.52 11.80 1.07
CA TYR A 131 3.54 11.10 -0.22
C TYR A 131 3.91 9.63 -0.09
N PHE A 132 4.78 9.30 0.87
CA PHE A 132 5.33 7.95 1.02
C PHE A 132 4.78 7.18 2.23
N GLY A 133 4.04 7.85 3.12
CA GLY A 133 3.60 7.29 4.39
C GLY A 133 4.73 7.05 5.39
N GLY A 134 5.92 7.62 5.14
CA GLY A 134 7.13 7.41 5.94
C GLY A 134 8.35 8.17 5.39
N VAL A 135 9.44 8.17 6.17
CA VAL A 135 10.77 8.56 5.68
C VAL A 135 11.40 7.36 4.97
N LEU A 136 11.74 7.52 3.70
CA LEU A 136 12.46 6.51 2.93
C LEU A 136 13.97 6.73 3.10
N LYS A 137 14.70 5.63 3.29
CA LYS A 137 16.17 5.61 3.43
C LYS A 137 16.79 4.58 2.48
N VAL A 138 17.91 4.93 1.85
CA VAL A 138 18.63 4.06 0.90
C VAL A 138 20.14 4.25 1.09
N GLY A 139 20.91 3.17 1.13
CA GLY A 139 22.38 3.22 1.26
C GLY A 139 22.93 2.68 2.59
N GLU A 140 22.09 2.01 3.36
CA GLU A 140 22.46 1.17 4.52
C GLU A 140 23.17 -0.12 4.05
#